data_AF-A0A2N6AS56-F1
#
_entry.id   AF-A0A2N6AS56-F1
#
_cell.length_a   1.000
_cell.length_b   1.000
_cell.length_c   1.000
_cell.angle_alpha   90.00
_cell.angle_beta   90.00
_cell.angle_gamma   90.00
#
_symmetry.space_group_name_H-M   'P 1'
#
loop_
_entity.id
_entity.type
_entity.pdbx_description
1 polymer ?
#
loop_
_entity_poly.entity_id
_entity_poly.type
_entity_poly.pdbx_seq_one_letter_code
_entity_poly.pdbx_strand_id
1 'polypeptide(L)'
;MKRALISVSDKTGIEVFAKQLSEMGIEIVSTGGTAKKIEEAGIPVVRVSELTGFPECLDGRVKTLHPVIHAGLLAVRGNEDHMAQLKELGIDPIDYVVINLYPFKETISKSDVTFEDAIENIDIGGPTMLRSAAKNFKSVTVVTDPRDYEKVASEIKSFGDTTYGTKYDLALKVFEHTSAYDTLIAGYLKKEAGKDAYPETLTMTFEKVQDLRYGENPHQKAAFYKVFGMEKGSLVDGEQLHGKELSFNNINDTNGALELLKEYDEPTVIGVKHTNACGAGSGYDIYDAYLKAYNSDPKSIFGGIIAANRKIDYRVAEEINKIFIEIVVAPDFDDDALKILKQKKNIRLIKLPSIMEKQPGGAYNLKKVAGGLLIQELDRPLMDEFETVTERIPTDKEKEDLLFAWKVVKHIKSNGIVIAKDKQTIGVGPGQVNRIWAVENCVKQALVDTKGSVMASDAFFPFPDSVEEAAKAGVTAIIQPGCFINDAASIEKANQYGIAMIFTGMRHFKH
;
A
#
# COMPACT_ATOMS: atom_id res chain seq x y z
N MET A 1 1.86 -45.74 -14.02
CA MET A 1 2.96 -44.76 -14.13
C MET A 1 2.42 -43.42 -13.65
N LYS A 2 3.22 -42.59 -12.95
CA LYS A 2 2.75 -41.26 -12.53
C LYS A 2 3.00 -40.22 -13.63
N ARG A 3 2.14 -39.20 -13.73
CA ARG A 3 2.22 -38.14 -14.75
C ARG A 3 2.26 -36.74 -14.15
N ALA A 4 3.09 -35.88 -14.72
CA ALA A 4 3.14 -34.44 -14.42
C ALA A 4 2.74 -33.62 -15.64
N LEU A 5 1.63 -32.89 -15.56
CA LEU A 5 1.23 -31.91 -16.56
C LEU A 5 1.87 -30.56 -16.23
N ILE A 6 2.76 -30.07 -17.10
CA ILE A 6 3.52 -28.84 -16.91
C ILE A 6 3.19 -27.83 -18.00
N SER A 7 2.71 -26.65 -17.63
CA SER A 7 2.43 -25.54 -18.55
C SER A 7 2.66 -24.21 -17.84
N VAL A 8 3.84 -23.60 -18.02
CA VAL A 8 4.25 -22.42 -17.27
C VAL A 8 4.61 -21.23 -18.18
N SER A 9 4.13 -20.06 -17.78
CA SER A 9 4.50 -18.77 -18.36
C SER A 9 5.90 -18.36 -17.88
N ASP A 10 6.09 -18.25 -16.57
CA ASP A 10 7.40 -18.10 -15.93
C ASP A 10 8.13 -19.44 -15.91
N LYS A 11 9.27 -19.49 -16.61
CA LYS A 11 10.08 -20.69 -16.81
C LYS A 11 11.27 -20.74 -15.85
N THR A 12 11.26 -19.96 -14.77
CA THR A 12 12.29 -19.98 -13.74
C THR A 12 12.37 -21.36 -13.09
N GLY A 13 13.54 -21.98 -13.12
CA GLY A 13 13.80 -23.27 -12.48
C GLY A 13 13.11 -24.50 -13.08
N ILE A 14 12.31 -24.35 -14.15
CA ILE A 14 11.45 -25.44 -14.63
C ILE A 14 12.22 -26.63 -15.20
N GLU A 15 13.36 -26.40 -15.83
CA GLU A 15 14.21 -27.47 -16.39
C GLU A 15 14.77 -28.36 -15.28
N VAL A 16 15.23 -27.75 -14.18
CA VAL A 16 15.76 -28.46 -13.02
C VAL A 16 14.65 -29.29 -12.37
N PHE A 17 13.47 -28.69 -12.19
CA PHE A 17 12.34 -29.37 -11.58
C PHE A 17 11.82 -30.52 -12.44
N ALA A 18 11.63 -30.30 -13.76
CA ALA A 18 11.19 -31.34 -14.68
C ALA A 18 12.20 -32.50 -14.77
N LYS A 19 13.50 -32.20 -14.72
CA LYS A 19 14.56 -33.22 -14.69
C LYS A 19 14.44 -34.10 -13.45
N GLN A 20 14.27 -33.49 -12.27
CA GLN A 20 14.08 -34.23 -11.02
C GLN A 20 12.87 -35.16 -11.07
N LEU A 21 11.73 -34.69 -11.60
CA LEU A 21 10.53 -35.51 -11.77
C LEU A 21 10.77 -36.68 -12.73
N SER A 22 11.43 -36.43 -13.86
CA SER A 22 11.75 -37.45 -14.86
C SER A 22 12.70 -38.52 -14.31
N GLU A 23 13.73 -38.12 -13.55
CA GLU A 23 14.65 -39.04 -12.85
C GLU A 23 13.93 -39.92 -11.81
N MET A 24 12.79 -39.47 -11.29
CA MET A 24 11.91 -40.25 -10.39
C MET A 24 10.90 -41.13 -11.16
N GLY A 25 11.00 -41.22 -12.49
CA GLY A 25 10.11 -42.03 -13.33
C GLY A 25 8.72 -41.42 -13.54
N ILE A 26 8.56 -40.12 -13.33
CA ILE A 26 7.32 -39.38 -13.61
C ILE A 26 7.33 -38.94 -15.08
N GLU A 27 6.31 -39.31 -15.82
CA GLU A 27 6.14 -38.94 -17.22
C GLU A 27 5.72 -37.47 -17.33
N ILE A 28 6.42 -36.69 -18.16
CA ILE A 28 6.14 -35.27 -18.35
C ILE A 28 5.19 -35.08 -19.53
N VAL A 29 4.06 -34.42 -19.26
CA VAL A 29 3.09 -33.97 -20.27
C VAL A 29 3.17 -32.45 -20.37
N SER A 30 3.35 -31.89 -21.56
CA SER A 30 3.46 -30.44 -21.73
C SER A 30 2.97 -29.95 -23.11
N THR A 31 2.90 -28.63 -23.29
CA THR A 31 2.44 -27.94 -24.52
C THR A 31 3.27 -26.67 -24.78
N GLY A 32 3.30 -26.24 -26.04
CA GLY A 32 3.85 -24.96 -26.46
C GLY A 32 5.31 -24.74 -26.06
N GLY A 33 5.63 -23.51 -25.66
CA GLY A 33 7.00 -23.12 -25.28
C GLY A 33 7.53 -23.80 -24.02
N THR A 34 6.65 -24.35 -23.17
CA THR A 34 7.08 -25.11 -21.98
C THR A 34 7.64 -26.47 -22.40
N ALA A 35 6.93 -27.19 -23.28
CA ALA A 35 7.40 -28.46 -23.83
C ALA A 35 8.76 -28.30 -24.51
N LYS A 36 8.90 -27.28 -25.38
CA LYS A 36 10.15 -27.00 -26.08
C LYS A 36 11.33 -26.81 -25.12
N LYS A 37 11.16 -26.01 -24.06
CA LYS A 37 12.23 -25.74 -23.08
C LYS A 37 12.63 -27.01 -22.31
N ILE A 38 11.67 -27.86 -21.97
CA ILE A 38 11.93 -29.13 -21.27
C ILE A 38 12.66 -30.12 -22.20
N GLU A 39 12.25 -30.20 -23.47
CA GLU A 39 12.90 -31.03 -24.49
C GLU A 39 14.35 -30.57 -24.79
N GLU A 40 14.61 -29.26 -24.82
CA GLU A 40 15.96 -28.69 -24.96
C GLU A 40 16.90 -29.11 -23.83
N ALA A 41 16.36 -29.40 -22.64
CA ALA A 41 17.11 -29.97 -21.52
C ALA A 41 17.31 -31.50 -21.60
N GLY A 42 16.89 -32.13 -22.71
CA GLY A 42 17.05 -33.56 -22.98
C GLY A 42 16.02 -34.46 -22.26
N ILE A 43 14.92 -33.89 -21.76
CA ILE A 43 13.89 -34.59 -21.02
C ILE A 43 12.76 -34.99 -22.00
N PRO A 44 12.36 -36.27 -22.07
CA PRO A 44 11.23 -36.69 -22.89
C PRO A 44 9.92 -36.03 -22.44
N VAL A 45 9.14 -35.53 -23.41
CA VAL A 45 7.85 -34.87 -23.17
C VAL A 45 6.79 -35.52 -24.06
N VAL A 46 5.67 -35.91 -23.46
CA VAL A 46 4.43 -36.25 -24.16
C VAL A 46 3.67 -34.97 -24.44
N ARG A 47 3.26 -34.74 -25.69
CA ARG A 47 2.50 -33.54 -26.03
C ARG A 47 1.05 -33.65 -25.56
N VAL A 48 0.48 -32.55 -25.07
CA VAL A 48 -0.95 -32.52 -24.70
C VAL A 48 -1.85 -32.97 -25.87
N SER A 49 -1.54 -32.58 -27.11
CA SER A 49 -2.28 -33.01 -28.31
C SER A 49 -2.22 -34.52 -28.57
N GLU A 50 -1.12 -35.18 -28.20
CA GLU A 50 -1.00 -36.64 -28.29
C GLU A 50 -1.90 -37.32 -27.26
N LEU A 51 -1.95 -36.75 -26.04
CA LEU A 51 -2.80 -37.26 -24.97
C LEU A 51 -4.29 -37.07 -25.27
N THR A 52 -4.69 -35.93 -25.85
CA THR A 52 -6.10 -35.62 -26.11
C THR A 52 -6.59 -36.14 -27.45
N GLY A 53 -5.70 -36.40 -28.41
CA GLY A 53 -6.06 -36.64 -29.81
C GLY A 53 -6.65 -35.41 -30.51
N PHE A 54 -6.55 -34.23 -29.91
CA PHE A 54 -7.10 -32.97 -30.44
C PHE A 54 -5.96 -32.00 -30.79
N PRO A 55 -5.93 -31.45 -32.03
CA PRO A 55 -4.87 -30.55 -32.45
C PRO A 55 -4.94 -29.20 -31.73
N GLU A 56 -3.82 -28.49 -31.65
CA GLU A 56 -3.83 -27.09 -31.22
C GLU A 56 -4.57 -26.24 -32.27
N CYS A 57 -5.56 -25.47 -31.85
CA CYS A 57 -6.37 -24.58 -32.70
C CYS A 57 -6.79 -23.32 -31.95
N LEU A 58 -7.35 -22.33 -32.66
CA LEU A 58 -7.79 -21.04 -32.10
C LEU A 58 -6.66 -20.36 -31.30
N ASP A 59 -5.46 -20.35 -31.87
CA ASP A 59 -4.24 -19.81 -31.25
C ASP A 59 -3.92 -20.40 -29.87
N GLY A 60 -4.35 -21.64 -29.64
CA GLY A 60 -4.11 -22.38 -28.40
C GLY A 60 -5.10 -22.10 -27.27
N ARG A 61 -6.16 -21.32 -27.51
CA ARG A 61 -7.16 -20.92 -26.49
C ARG A 61 -7.91 -22.10 -25.84
N VAL A 62 -8.08 -23.22 -26.57
CA VAL A 62 -8.90 -24.36 -26.13
C VAL A 62 -8.10 -25.65 -25.88
N LYS A 63 -6.77 -25.61 -26.02
CA LYS A 63 -5.93 -26.83 -26.11
C LYS A 63 -5.99 -27.75 -24.89
N THR A 64 -6.23 -27.20 -23.70
CA THR A 64 -6.31 -27.98 -22.45
C THR A 64 -7.73 -28.13 -21.91
N LEU A 65 -8.72 -27.52 -22.56
CA LEU A 65 -10.14 -27.59 -22.18
C LEU A 65 -10.76 -28.90 -22.70
N HIS A 66 -10.18 -30.02 -22.29
CA HIS A 66 -10.51 -31.34 -22.83
C HIS A 66 -10.87 -32.34 -21.73
N PRO A 67 -11.92 -33.18 -21.91
CA PRO A 67 -12.32 -34.17 -20.92
C PRO A 67 -11.21 -35.14 -20.53
N VAL A 68 -10.31 -35.53 -21.44
CA VAL A 68 -9.16 -36.40 -21.12
C VAL A 68 -8.28 -35.78 -20.02
N ILE A 69 -8.00 -34.48 -20.12
CA ILE A 69 -7.20 -33.77 -19.11
C ILE A 69 -8.00 -33.67 -17.81
N HIS A 70 -9.23 -33.17 -17.87
CA HIS A 70 -10.01 -32.90 -16.67
C HIS A 70 -10.49 -34.16 -15.94
N ALA A 71 -10.79 -35.25 -16.65
CA ALA A 71 -11.10 -36.54 -16.05
C ALA A 71 -9.87 -37.13 -15.35
N GLY A 72 -8.69 -37.05 -15.99
CA GLY A 72 -7.42 -37.45 -15.37
C GLY A 72 -7.08 -36.65 -14.10
N LEU A 73 -7.53 -35.40 -14.02
CA LEU A 73 -7.36 -34.54 -12.84
C LEU A 73 -8.44 -34.73 -11.76
N LEU A 74 -9.70 -34.90 -12.15
CA LEU A 74 -10.85 -34.83 -11.23
C LEU A 74 -11.33 -36.20 -10.72
N ALA A 75 -10.90 -37.29 -11.34
CA ALA A 75 -11.25 -38.62 -10.85
C ALA A 75 -10.76 -38.83 -9.41
N VAL A 76 -11.72 -38.98 -8.50
CA VAL A 76 -11.45 -39.36 -7.11
C VAL A 76 -10.89 -40.78 -7.08
N ARG A 77 -9.58 -40.92 -6.81
CA ARG A 77 -8.87 -42.21 -6.94
C ARG A 77 -9.30 -43.29 -5.96
N GLY A 78 -9.90 -42.90 -4.83
CA GLY A 78 -10.50 -43.83 -3.87
C GLY A 78 -11.92 -44.29 -4.23
N ASN A 79 -12.49 -43.82 -5.33
CA ASN A 79 -13.80 -44.25 -5.83
C ASN A 79 -13.60 -45.24 -6.98
N GLU A 80 -14.03 -46.49 -6.79
CA GLU A 80 -13.88 -47.57 -7.76
C GLU A 80 -14.63 -47.28 -9.08
N ASP A 81 -15.81 -46.66 -9.02
CA ASP A 81 -16.60 -46.33 -10.22
C ASP A 81 -15.88 -45.32 -11.10
N HIS A 82 -15.27 -44.30 -10.49
CA HIS A 82 -14.49 -43.31 -11.24
C HIS A 82 -13.28 -43.95 -11.93
N MET A 83 -12.59 -44.86 -11.25
CA MET A 83 -11.43 -45.55 -11.83
C MET A 83 -11.83 -46.53 -12.93
N ALA A 84 -12.99 -47.18 -12.80
CA ALA A 84 -13.56 -48.01 -13.86
C ALA A 84 -13.90 -47.18 -15.11
N GLN A 85 -14.52 -46.00 -14.94
CA GLN A 85 -14.82 -45.08 -16.04
C GLN A 85 -13.56 -44.57 -16.73
N LEU A 86 -12.53 -44.18 -15.98
CA LEU A 86 -11.24 -43.80 -16.56
C LEU A 86 -10.65 -44.91 -17.43
N LYS A 87 -10.69 -46.16 -16.94
CA LYS A 87 -10.21 -47.33 -17.68
C LYS A 87 -11.01 -47.60 -18.94
N GLU A 88 -12.35 -47.52 -18.88
CA GLU A 88 -13.24 -47.69 -20.04
C GLU A 88 -12.95 -46.65 -21.13
N LEU A 89 -12.68 -45.41 -20.72
CA LEU A 89 -12.38 -44.29 -21.61
C LEU A 89 -10.91 -44.24 -22.07
N GLY A 90 -10.05 -45.13 -21.56
CA GLY A 90 -8.62 -45.12 -21.88
C GLY A 90 -7.88 -43.87 -21.39
N ILE A 91 -8.33 -43.29 -20.26
CA ILE A 91 -7.76 -42.07 -19.68
C ILE A 91 -6.97 -42.43 -18.44
N ASP A 92 -5.67 -42.11 -18.40
CA ASP A 92 -4.90 -42.29 -17.16
C ASP A 92 -4.96 -41.04 -16.25
N PRO A 93 -4.83 -41.23 -14.92
CA PRO A 93 -4.72 -40.12 -13.98
C PRO A 93 -3.52 -39.22 -14.24
N ILE A 94 -3.66 -37.95 -13.82
CA ILE A 94 -2.55 -36.99 -13.72
C ILE A 94 -2.27 -36.77 -12.23
N ASP A 95 -1.00 -36.84 -11.82
CA ASP A 95 -0.57 -36.80 -10.42
C ASP A 95 -0.05 -35.43 -10.00
N TYR A 96 0.59 -34.73 -10.93
CA TYR A 96 1.20 -33.43 -10.68
C TYR A 96 0.73 -32.44 -11.73
N VAL A 97 0.36 -31.23 -11.32
CA VAL A 97 0.04 -30.11 -12.20
C VAL A 97 0.92 -28.94 -11.83
N VAL A 98 1.68 -28.44 -12.80
CA VAL A 98 2.62 -27.33 -12.59
C VAL A 98 2.26 -26.22 -13.57
N ILE A 99 1.56 -25.21 -13.09
CA ILE A 99 1.03 -24.11 -13.89
C ILE A 99 1.17 -22.81 -13.12
N ASN A 100 1.93 -21.85 -13.67
CA ASN A 100 1.80 -20.44 -13.29
C ASN A 100 1.06 -19.72 -14.42
N LEU A 101 0.11 -18.86 -14.04
CA LEU A 101 -0.76 -18.18 -14.98
C LEU A 101 0.03 -17.20 -15.84
N TYR A 102 -0.55 -16.82 -16.98
CA TYR A 102 -0.04 -15.68 -17.72
C TYR A 102 0.03 -14.45 -16.82
N PRO A 103 1.04 -13.61 -17.01
CA PRO A 103 1.28 -12.47 -16.15
C PRO A 103 0.31 -11.34 -16.50
N PHE A 104 -1.01 -11.57 -16.37
CA PHE A 104 -2.06 -10.59 -16.67
C PHE A 104 -1.80 -9.30 -15.90
N LYS A 105 -1.44 -9.46 -14.63
CA LYS A 105 -0.97 -8.43 -13.71
C LYS A 105 0.14 -7.57 -14.35
N GLU A 106 1.19 -8.20 -14.89
CA GLU A 106 2.31 -7.52 -15.53
C GLU A 106 1.91 -6.92 -16.89
N THR A 107 1.01 -7.58 -17.64
CA THR A 107 0.48 -7.08 -18.92
C THR A 107 -0.26 -5.77 -18.73
N ILE A 108 -1.21 -5.70 -17.78
CA ILE A 108 -1.97 -4.47 -17.50
C ILE A 108 -1.14 -3.38 -16.79
N SER A 109 0.08 -3.71 -16.36
CA SER A 109 1.02 -2.73 -15.79
C SER A 109 1.80 -1.96 -16.85
N LYS A 110 1.81 -2.44 -18.10
CA LYS A 110 2.53 -1.77 -19.20
C LYS A 110 1.79 -0.52 -19.61
N SER A 111 2.55 0.54 -19.91
CA SER A 111 1.98 1.85 -20.28
C SER A 111 1.27 1.86 -21.64
N ASP A 112 1.58 0.89 -22.51
CA ASP A 112 1.17 0.79 -23.91
C ASP A 112 0.22 -0.41 -24.19
N VAL A 113 -0.32 -1.04 -23.15
CA VAL A 113 -1.24 -2.17 -23.30
C VAL A 113 -2.58 -1.72 -23.88
N THR A 114 -3.04 -2.36 -24.96
CA THR A 114 -4.37 -2.14 -25.50
C THR A 114 -5.42 -2.98 -24.78
N PHE A 115 -6.70 -2.63 -24.93
CA PHE A 115 -7.80 -3.45 -24.42
C PHE A 115 -7.76 -4.86 -25.02
N GLU A 116 -7.51 -4.96 -26.32
CA GLU A 116 -7.37 -6.22 -27.05
C GLU A 116 -6.21 -7.07 -26.50
N ASP A 117 -5.05 -6.46 -26.21
CA ASP A 117 -3.92 -7.15 -25.60
C ASP A 117 -4.29 -7.71 -24.22
N ALA A 118 -5.00 -6.92 -23.41
CA ALA A 118 -5.45 -7.37 -22.09
C ALA A 118 -6.43 -8.56 -22.22
N ILE A 119 -7.40 -8.48 -23.14
CA ILE A 119 -8.37 -9.57 -23.38
C ILE A 119 -7.67 -10.85 -23.85
N GLU A 120 -6.69 -10.77 -24.74
CA GLU A 120 -5.94 -11.95 -25.20
C GLU A 120 -5.15 -12.61 -24.07
N ASN A 121 -4.68 -11.83 -23.09
CA ASN A 121 -3.91 -12.34 -21.96
C ASN A 121 -4.78 -12.91 -20.82
N ILE A 122 -6.11 -12.96 -20.97
CA ILE A 122 -7.00 -13.66 -20.04
C ILE A 122 -6.90 -15.17 -20.28
N ASP A 123 -6.10 -15.85 -19.46
CA ASP A 123 -5.97 -17.30 -19.45
C ASP A 123 -7.27 -17.99 -18.97
N ILE A 124 -7.77 -18.93 -19.78
CA ILE A 124 -8.93 -19.78 -19.46
C ILE A 124 -8.48 -21.20 -19.06
N GLY A 125 -7.45 -21.73 -19.74
CA GLY A 125 -6.99 -23.10 -19.56
C GLY A 125 -6.26 -23.29 -18.24
N GLY A 126 -5.36 -22.36 -17.90
CA GLY A 126 -4.60 -22.35 -16.66
C GLY A 126 -5.49 -22.40 -15.41
N PRO A 127 -6.40 -21.41 -15.21
CA PRO A 127 -7.28 -21.41 -14.04
C PRO A 127 -8.19 -22.64 -13.97
N THR A 128 -8.72 -23.10 -15.10
CA THR A 128 -9.57 -24.32 -15.12
C THR A 128 -8.80 -25.56 -14.67
N MET A 129 -7.58 -25.77 -15.16
CA MET A 129 -6.73 -26.90 -14.76
C MET A 129 -6.30 -26.79 -13.31
N LEU A 130 -5.85 -25.60 -12.87
CA LEU A 130 -5.46 -25.35 -11.48
C LEU A 130 -6.60 -25.65 -10.51
N ARG A 131 -7.81 -25.12 -10.77
CA ARG A 131 -8.99 -25.37 -9.93
C ARG A 131 -9.40 -26.84 -9.95
N SER A 132 -9.25 -27.53 -11.08
CA SER A 132 -9.52 -28.97 -11.18
C SER A 132 -8.57 -29.78 -10.29
N ALA A 133 -7.27 -29.52 -10.38
CA ALA A 133 -6.25 -30.18 -9.57
C ALA A 133 -6.41 -29.88 -8.08
N ALA A 134 -6.62 -28.60 -7.72
CA ALA A 134 -6.84 -28.18 -6.34
C ALA A 134 -8.11 -28.78 -5.72
N LYS A 135 -9.20 -28.91 -6.49
CA LYS A 135 -10.42 -29.60 -6.03
C LYS A 135 -10.15 -31.07 -5.67
N ASN A 136 -9.27 -31.74 -6.41
CA ASN A 136 -8.89 -33.14 -6.18
C ASN A 136 -7.53 -33.31 -5.47
N PHE A 137 -7.15 -32.34 -4.63
CA PHE A 137 -5.81 -32.28 -4.01
C PHE A 137 -5.39 -33.55 -3.25
N LYS A 138 -6.34 -34.36 -2.76
CA LYS A 138 -6.03 -35.65 -2.12
C LYS A 138 -5.21 -36.57 -3.04
N SER A 139 -5.46 -36.47 -4.34
CA SER A 139 -4.90 -37.32 -5.38
C SER A 139 -3.89 -36.60 -6.27
N VAL A 140 -3.97 -35.26 -6.36
CA VAL A 140 -3.19 -34.45 -7.29
C VAL A 140 -2.41 -33.38 -6.54
N THR A 141 -1.11 -33.28 -6.81
CA THR A 141 -0.28 -32.16 -6.35
C THR A 141 -0.37 -31.04 -7.38
N VAL A 142 -0.72 -29.84 -6.95
CA VAL A 142 -0.77 -28.66 -7.84
C VAL A 142 0.30 -27.66 -7.43
N VAL A 143 0.99 -27.03 -8.37
CA VAL A 143 2.08 -26.09 -8.09
C VAL A 143 1.93 -24.86 -8.96
N THR A 144 1.82 -23.68 -8.35
CA THR A 144 1.63 -22.40 -9.03
C THR A 144 2.84 -21.47 -9.01
N ASP A 145 3.89 -21.84 -8.27
CA ASP A 145 4.99 -20.93 -7.93
C ASP A 145 6.32 -21.68 -7.93
N PRO A 146 7.35 -21.18 -8.64
CA PRO A 146 8.68 -21.79 -8.66
C PRO A 146 9.31 -21.98 -7.29
N ARG A 147 8.95 -21.16 -6.29
CA ARG A 147 9.47 -21.27 -4.92
C ARG A 147 9.09 -22.58 -4.22
N ASP A 148 8.05 -23.27 -4.70
CA ASP A 148 7.59 -24.52 -4.11
C ASP A 148 8.25 -25.76 -4.75
N TYR A 149 9.00 -25.60 -5.86
CA TYR A 149 9.57 -26.72 -6.62
C TYR A 149 10.48 -27.61 -5.77
N GLU A 150 11.36 -27.01 -4.98
CA GLU A 150 12.32 -27.77 -4.15
C GLU A 150 11.63 -28.56 -3.04
N LYS A 151 10.63 -27.97 -2.38
CA LYS A 151 9.83 -28.66 -1.38
C LYS A 151 9.08 -29.85 -2.00
N VAL A 152 8.46 -29.66 -3.17
CA VAL A 152 7.71 -30.72 -3.86
C VAL A 152 8.65 -31.84 -4.31
N ALA A 153 9.76 -31.51 -4.97
CA ALA A 153 10.73 -32.50 -5.44
C ALA A 153 11.34 -33.29 -4.27
N SER A 154 11.69 -32.63 -3.16
CA SER A 154 12.27 -33.29 -2.00
C SER A 154 11.29 -34.25 -1.32
N GLU A 155 10.00 -33.91 -1.22
CA GLU A 155 8.98 -34.80 -0.69
C GLU A 155 8.76 -36.02 -1.60
N ILE A 156 8.62 -35.82 -2.92
CA ILE A 156 8.47 -36.94 -3.87
C ILE A 156 9.68 -37.87 -3.78
N LYS A 157 10.90 -37.33 -3.71
CA LYS A 157 12.13 -38.12 -3.58
C LYS A 157 12.16 -38.96 -2.30
N SER A 158 11.69 -38.39 -1.19
CA SER A 158 11.82 -39.00 0.13
C SER A 158 10.69 -39.97 0.44
N PHE A 159 9.47 -39.69 -0.04
CA PHE A 159 8.26 -40.42 0.34
C PHE A 159 7.55 -41.08 -0.86
N GLY A 160 8.05 -40.91 -2.08
CA GLY A 160 7.42 -41.40 -3.31
C GLY A 160 6.23 -40.56 -3.78
N ASP A 161 5.80 -39.57 -2.98
CA ASP A 161 4.76 -38.60 -3.30
C ASP A 161 4.86 -37.37 -2.39
N THR A 162 4.11 -36.32 -2.69
CA THR A 162 3.93 -35.20 -1.75
C THR A 162 3.01 -35.59 -0.59
N THR A 163 3.27 -35.00 0.56
CA THR A 163 2.50 -35.23 1.78
C THR A 163 1.10 -34.62 1.66
N TYR A 164 0.15 -35.12 2.46
CA TYR A 164 -1.20 -34.56 2.51
C TYR A 164 -1.20 -33.07 2.89
N GLY A 165 -0.37 -32.67 3.86
CA GLY A 165 -0.25 -31.27 4.29
C GLY A 165 0.19 -30.38 3.14
N THR A 166 1.25 -30.76 2.43
CA THR A 166 1.73 -30.01 1.26
C THR A 166 0.71 -29.96 0.13
N LYS A 167 0.00 -31.06 -0.17
CA LYS A 167 -1.09 -31.05 -1.16
C LYS A 167 -2.21 -30.08 -0.78
N TYR A 168 -2.59 -30.03 0.51
CA TYR A 168 -3.62 -29.11 1.01
C TYR A 168 -3.19 -27.65 0.92
N ASP A 169 -1.98 -27.32 1.39
CA ASP A 169 -1.43 -25.96 1.35
C ASP A 169 -1.33 -25.43 -0.08
N LEU A 170 -0.87 -26.28 -1.00
CA LEU A 170 -0.78 -25.94 -2.41
C LEU A 170 -2.16 -25.75 -3.07
N ALA A 171 -3.15 -26.56 -2.70
CA ALA A 171 -4.52 -26.38 -3.18
C ALA A 171 -5.17 -25.09 -2.65
N LEU A 172 -4.91 -24.74 -1.39
CA LEU A 172 -5.31 -23.45 -0.82
C LEU A 172 -4.68 -22.30 -1.63
N LYS A 173 -3.37 -22.36 -1.86
CA LYS A 173 -2.62 -21.37 -2.64
C LYS A 173 -3.20 -21.18 -4.05
N VAL A 174 -3.70 -22.25 -4.69
CA VAL A 174 -4.40 -22.14 -5.99
C VAL A 174 -5.67 -21.29 -5.91
N PHE A 175 -6.51 -21.52 -4.90
CA PHE A 175 -7.75 -20.75 -4.78
C PHE A 175 -7.49 -19.30 -4.40
N GLU A 176 -6.46 -19.02 -3.60
CA GLU A 176 -5.99 -17.64 -3.34
C GLU A 176 -5.48 -16.97 -4.63
N HIS A 177 -4.64 -17.68 -5.40
CA HIS A 177 -4.05 -17.15 -6.64
C HIS A 177 -5.12 -16.87 -7.70
N THR A 178 -6.06 -17.78 -7.91
CA THR A 178 -7.15 -17.60 -8.90
C THR A 178 -8.16 -16.55 -8.46
N SER A 179 -8.45 -16.41 -7.16
CA SER A 179 -9.27 -15.32 -6.63
C SER A 179 -8.63 -13.93 -6.88
N ALA A 180 -7.32 -13.81 -6.66
CA ALA A 180 -6.56 -12.60 -6.95
C ALA A 180 -6.57 -12.30 -8.46
N TYR A 181 -6.35 -13.31 -9.30
CA TYR A 181 -6.36 -13.21 -10.75
C TYR A 181 -7.70 -12.68 -11.29
N ASP A 182 -8.82 -13.29 -10.87
CA ASP A 182 -10.16 -12.86 -11.28
C ASP A 182 -10.50 -11.45 -10.77
N THR A 183 -10.01 -11.09 -9.57
CA THR A 183 -10.16 -9.73 -9.03
C THR A 183 -9.47 -8.69 -9.92
N LEU A 184 -8.27 -8.98 -10.43
CA LEU A 184 -7.54 -8.07 -11.32
C LEU A 184 -8.25 -7.92 -12.67
N ILE A 185 -8.73 -9.02 -13.25
CA ILE A 185 -9.52 -8.98 -14.50
C ILE A 185 -10.77 -8.15 -14.31
N ALA A 186 -11.56 -8.43 -13.26
CA ALA A 186 -12.79 -7.69 -12.99
C ALA A 186 -12.53 -6.20 -12.74
N GLY A 187 -11.45 -5.85 -12.04
CA GLY A 187 -11.02 -4.47 -11.83
C GLY A 187 -10.68 -3.75 -13.14
N TYR A 188 -9.89 -4.40 -14.00
CA TYR A 188 -9.53 -3.85 -15.32
C TYR A 188 -10.78 -3.62 -16.19
N LEU A 189 -11.64 -4.63 -16.34
CA LEU A 189 -12.86 -4.51 -17.16
C LEU A 189 -13.84 -3.46 -16.63
N LYS A 190 -13.93 -3.27 -15.31
CA LYS A 190 -14.75 -2.18 -14.71
C LYS A 190 -14.20 -0.81 -15.08
N LYS A 191 -12.89 -0.63 -15.02
CA LYS A 191 -12.22 0.63 -15.39
C LYS A 191 -12.46 0.96 -16.86
N GLU A 192 -12.26 0.00 -17.76
CA GLU A 192 -12.50 0.18 -19.20
C GLU A 192 -13.97 0.51 -19.51
N ALA A 193 -14.91 -0.03 -18.73
CA ALA A 193 -16.33 0.27 -18.85
C ALA A 193 -16.76 1.59 -18.16
N GLY A 194 -15.86 2.30 -17.47
CA GLY A 194 -16.19 3.48 -16.66
C GLY A 194 -17.10 3.19 -15.46
N LYS A 195 -16.98 1.98 -14.87
CA LYS A 195 -17.80 1.46 -13.76
C LYS A 195 -16.98 1.11 -12.51
N ASP A 196 -15.80 1.71 -12.38
CA ASP A 196 -14.88 1.50 -11.27
C ASP A 196 -15.18 2.41 -10.05
N ALA A 197 -15.94 3.49 -10.25
CA ALA A 197 -16.45 4.33 -9.17
C ALA A 197 -17.58 3.62 -8.39
N TYR A 198 -17.31 3.27 -7.12
CA TYR A 198 -18.29 2.69 -6.18
C TYR A 198 -19.12 1.52 -6.77
N PRO A 199 -18.47 0.42 -7.21
CA PRO A 199 -19.17 -0.66 -7.90
C PRO A 199 -20.13 -1.41 -6.97
N GLU A 200 -21.20 -1.99 -7.53
CA GLU A 200 -22.16 -2.83 -6.79
C GLU A 200 -21.49 -4.00 -6.06
N THR A 201 -20.44 -4.55 -6.67
CA THR A 201 -19.58 -5.58 -6.05
C THR A 201 -18.15 -5.07 -5.99
N LEU A 202 -17.63 -4.92 -4.77
CA LEU A 202 -16.24 -4.56 -4.51
C LEU A 202 -15.42 -5.81 -4.18
N THR A 203 -14.49 -6.16 -5.07
CA THR A 203 -13.48 -7.20 -4.86
C THR A 203 -12.12 -6.54 -4.77
N MET A 204 -11.35 -6.88 -3.73
CA MET A 204 -10.01 -6.34 -3.50
C MET A 204 -9.05 -7.49 -3.22
N THR A 205 -7.84 -7.38 -3.77
CA THR A 205 -6.77 -8.35 -3.54
C THR A 205 -5.57 -7.65 -2.91
N PHE A 206 -4.94 -8.34 -1.97
CA PHE A 206 -3.81 -7.84 -1.19
C PHE A 206 -2.74 -8.93 -1.10
N GLU A 207 -1.48 -8.55 -1.24
CA GLU A 207 -0.35 -9.47 -1.09
C GLU A 207 0.32 -9.23 0.26
N LYS A 208 0.56 -10.31 1.02
CA LYS A 208 1.24 -10.19 2.31
C LYS A 208 2.69 -9.77 2.10
N VAL A 209 3.10 -8.72 2.80
CA VAL A 209 4.49 -8.24 2.84
C VAL A 209 5.24 -8.97 3.96
N GLN A 210 4.70 -8.93 5.18
CA GLN A 210 5.30 -9.58 6.35
C GLN A 210 4.30 -9.81 7.48
N ASP A 211 4.57 -10.78 8.34
CA ASP A 211 3.97 -10.82 9.68
C ASP A 211 4.53 -9.67 10.53
N LEU A 212 3.70 -9.13 11.43
CA LEU A 212 4.13 -8.12 12.38
C LEU A 212 4.19 -8.74 13.78
N ARG A 213 5.14 -8.27 14.59
CA ARG A 213 5.34 -8.77 15.96
C ARG A 213 4.06 -8.73 16.79
N TYR A 214 3.26 -7.69 16.62
CA TYR A 214 1.93 -7.50 17.19
C TYR A 214 1.22 -6.36 16.44
N GLY A 215 -0.08 -6.16 16.71
CA GLY A 215 -0.91 -5.08 16.16
C GLY A 215 -0.66 -3.74 16.85
N GLU A 216 -1.69 -2.94 17.07
CA GLU A 216 -1.55 -1.70 17.85
C GLU A 216 -1.07 -1.98 19.28
N ASN A 217 -1.49 -3.11 19.84
CA ASN A 217 -1.17 -3.56 21.19
C ASN A 217 -0.50 -4.95 21.21
N PRO A 218 0.38 -5.25 22.19
CA PRO A 218 1.15 -6.51 22.23
C PRO A 218 0.35 -7.81 22.20
N HIS A 219 -0.90 -7.80 22.67
CA HIS A 219 -1.77 -8.98 22.71
C HIS A 219 -2.48 -9.26 21.37
N GLN A 220 -2.39 -8.35 20.40
CA GLN A 220 -3.02 -8.48 19.08
C GLN A 220 -2.00 -9.00 18.07
N LYS A 221 -2.36 -9.98 17.25
CA LYS A 221 -1.54 -10.41 16.10
C LYS A 221 -1.82 -9.49 14.90
N ALA A 222 -0.82 -9.26 14.05
CA ALA A 222 -1.00 -8.44 12.85
C ALA A 222 -0.06 -8.87 11.72
N ALA A 223 -0.37 -8.40 10.51
CA ALA A 223 0.45 -8.56 9.32
C ALA A 223 0.30 -7.31 8.45
N PHE A 224 1.31 -7.03 7.63
CA PHE A 224 1.32 -5.95 6.67
C PHE A 224 1.07 -6.49 5.26
N TYR A 225 0.18 -5.85 4.52
CA TYR A 225 -0.19 -6.22 3.16
C TYR A 225 -0.04 -5.04 2.22
N LYS A 226 0.29 -5.33 0.96
CA LYS A 226 0.37 -4.34 -0.12
C LYS A 226 -0.78 -4.51 -1.11
N VAL A 227 -1.16 -3.39 -1.71
CA VAL A 227 -2.09 -3.33 -2.84
C VAL A 227 -1.26 -3.28 -4.12
N PHE A 228 -1.65 -4.09 -5.10
CA PHE A 228 -1.00 -4.10 -6.38
C PHE A 228 -1.14 -2.77 -7.14
N GLY A 229 -0.04 -2.26 -7.70
CA GLY A 229 -0.02 -1.06 -8.55
C GLY A 229 -0.10 0.26 -7.76
N MET A 230 -0.02 0.20 -6.43
CA MET A 230 -0.07 1.35 -5.53
C MET A 230 1.14 1.40 -4.59
N GLU A 231 2.25 0.77 -4.96
CA GLU A 231 3.43 0.64 -4.11
C GLU A 231 4.25 1.94 -4.05
N LYS A 232 4.38 2.64 -5.19
CA LYS A 232 5.25 3.81 -5.31
C LYS A 232 4.83 4.95 -4.38
N GLY A 233 5.84 5.57 -3.77
CA GLY A 233 5.67 6.65 -2.80
C GLY A 233 5.02 6.22 -1.48
N SER A 234 4.80 4.93 -1.27
CA SER A 234 4.33 4.37 -0.01
C SER A 234 5.46 3.64 0.71
N LEU A 235 5.24 3.31 1.99
CA LEU A 235 6.20 2.55 2.79
C LEU A 235 6.47 1.14 2.24
N VAL A 236 5.57 0.60 1.41
CA VAL A 236 5.75 -0.71 0.77
C VAL A 236 7.00 -0.74 -0.11
N ASP A 237 7.32 0.38 -0.77
CA ASP A 237 8.48 0.54 -1.65
C ASP A 237 9.74 1.05 -0.90
N GLY A 238 9.66 1.16 0.42
CA GLY A 238 10.76 1.62 1.26
C GLY A 238 11.80 0.53 1.51
N GLU A 239 13.07 0.83 1.22
CA GLU A 239 14.21 -0.02 1.58
C GLU A 239 14.66 0.28 3.01
N GLN A 240 14.58 -0.70 3.90
CA GLN A 240 15.08 -0.56 5.26
C GLN A 240 16.60 -0.80 5.31
N LEU A 241 17.36 0.28 5.47
CA LEU A 241 18.84 0.29 5.48
C LEU A 241 19.46 -0.06 6.84
N HIS A 242 18.70 -0.01 7.92
CA HIS A 242 19.15 -0.25 9.30
C HIS A 242 17.98 -0.49 10.28
N GLY A 243 18.31 -0.98 11.47
CA GLY A 243 17.40 -1.02 12.61
C GLY A 243 16.60 -2.32 12.75
N LYS A 244 15.65 -2.30 13.68
CA LYS A 244 14.73 -3.42 13.94
C LYS A 244 13.60 -3.46 12.91
N GLU A 245 12.92 -4.59 12.79
CA GLU A 245 11.68 -4.69 12.01
C GLU A 245 10.64 -3.61 12.40
N LEU A 246 9.82 -3.22 11.43
CA LEU A 246 8.74 -2.26 11.60
C LEU A 246 7.57 -2.88 12.37
N SER A 247 7.02 -2.13 13.33
CA SER A 247 5.77 -2.48 14.03
C SER A 247 4.53 -1.99 13.27
N PHE A 248 3.35 -2.42 13.72
CA PHE A 248 2.07 -1.90 13.21
C PHE A 248 1.98 -0.37 13.32
N ASN A 249 2.28 0.18 14.50
CA ASN A 249 2.23 1.62 14.75
C ASN A 249 3.28 2.37 13.92
N ASN A 250 4.46 1.78 13.73
CA ASN A 250 5.48 2.35 12.86
C ASN A 250 4.96 2.55 11.43
N ILE A 251 4.29 1.54 10.87
CA ILE A 251 3.73 1.61 9.52
C ILE A 251 2.61 2.66 9.45
N ASN A 252 1.68 2.64 10.40
CA ASN A 252 0.55 3.57 10.46
C ASN A 252 1.00 5.04 10.62
N ASP A 253 1.92 5.31 11.56
CA ASP A 253 2.43 6.64 11.82
C ASP A 253 3.28 7.17 10.65
N THR A 254 4.12 6.31 10.06
CA THR A 254 4.92 6.69 8.88
C THR A 254 4.01 7.01 7.69
N ASN A 255 2.93 6.26 7.47
CA ASN A 255 1.96 6.56 6.42
C ASN A 255 1.35 7.96 6.60
N GLY A 256 0.92 8.32 7.81
CA GLY A 256 0.42 9.67 8.10
C GLY A 256 1.46 10.76 7.85
N ALA A 257 2.72 10.51 8.23
CA ALA A 257 3.83 11.45 7.99
C ALA A 257 4.12 11.64 6.49
N LEU A 258 4.12 10.56 5.71
CA LEU A 258 4.35 10.60 4.27
C LEU A 258 3.24 11.36 3.54
N GLU A 259 1.97 11.13 3.88
CA GLU A 259 0.86 11.83 3.21
C GLU A 259 0.86 13.33 3.49
N LEU A 260 1.23 13.76 4.70
CA LEU A 260 1.43 15.18 5.00
C LEU A 260 2.68 15.75 4.31
N LEU A 261 3.79 15.01 4.28
CA LEU A 261 5.04 15.45 3.64
C LEU A 261 4.84 15.76 2.15
N LYS A 262 4.00 14.98 1.46
CA LYS A 262 3.66 15.13 0.03
C LYS A 262 2.89 16.41 -0.31
N GLU A 263 2.45 17.19 0.68
CA GLU A 263 1.83 18.50 0.47
C GLU A 263 2.86 19.60 0.14
N TYR A 264 4.16 19.34 0.31
CA TYR A 264 5.23 20.34 0.23
C TYR A 264 6.30 20.00 -0.79
N ASP A 265 6.51 20.91 -1.74
CA ASP A 265 7.55 20.78 -2.76
C ASP A 265 8.89 21.37 -2.29
N GLU A 266 8.87 22.37 -1.41
CA GLU A 266 10.07 22.95 -0.78
C GLU A 266 10.71 21.99 0.24
N PRO A 267 11.98 22.18 0.68
CA PRO A 267 12.57 21.33 1.72
C PRO A 267 11.72 21.31 3.01
N THR A 268 11.25 20.14 3.39
CA THR A 268 10.30 19.98 4.50
C THR A 268 10.62 18.75 5.34
N VAL A 269 10.46 18.88 6.66
CA VAL A 269 10.50 17.80 7.64
C VAL A 269 9.21 17.75 8.42
N ILE A 270 8.66 16.54 8.56
CA ILE A 270 7.48 16.24 9.34
C ILE A 270 7.85 15.29 10.48
N GLY A 271 7.59 15.71 11.71
CA GLY A 271 7.71 14.91 12.93
C GLY A 271 6.36 14.39 13.38
N VAL A 272 6.18 13.07 13.49
CA VAL A 272 4.91 12.43 13.87
C VAL A 272 5.08 11.56 15.11
N LYS A 273 4.02 11.51 15.92
CA LYS A 273 3.85 10.51 16.98
C LYS A 273 2.37 10.18 17.15
N HIS A 274 2.02 8.89 17.17
CA HIS A 274 0.65 8.41 17.31
C HIS A 274 -0.30 9.05 16.29
N THR A 275 0.05 8.96 15.01
CA THR A 275 -0.68 9.47 13.84
C THR A 275 -0.86 10.99 13.75
N ASN A 276 -0.33 11.76 14.70
CA ASN A 276 -0.44 13.22 14.73
C ASN A 276 0.93 13.87 14.50
N ALA A 277 0.95 14.95 13.73
CA ALA A 277 2.13 15.79 13.60
C ALA A 277 2.40 16.49 14.93
N CYS A 278 3.57 16.23 15.52
CA CYS A 278 4.07 16.99 16.67
C CYS A 278 4.94 18.17 16.24
N GLY A 279 5.44 18.16 14.99
CA GLY A 279 6.13 19.30 14.40
C GLY A 279 6.19 19.18 12.88
N ALA A 280 6.07 20.30 12.19
CA ALA A 280 6.32 20.42 10.76
C ALA A 280 7.13 21.70 10.50
N GLY A 281 8.08 21.61 9.58
CA GLY A 281 8.95 22.73 9.23
C GLY A 281 9.34 22.69 7.77
N SER A 282 9.12 23.79 7.05
CA SER A 282 9.70 24.02 5.71
C SER A 282 10.81 25.06 5.78
N GLY A 283 11.90 24.83 5.06
CA GLY A 283 13.11 25.64 5.13
C GLY A 283 13.76 25.89 3.76
N TYR A 284 14.86 26.64 3.77
CA TYR A 284 15.67 26.84 2.56
C TYR A 284 16.53 25.61 2.22
N ASP A 285 16.87 24.80 3.23
CA ASP A 285 17.49 23.49 3.08
C ASP A 285 16.88 22.50 4.10
N ILE A 286 17.33 21.23 4.04
CA ILE A 286 16.77 20.19 4.90
C ILE A 286 17.14 20.34 6.38
N TYR A 287 18.25 21.04 6.68
CA TYR A 287 18.70 21.29 8.04
C TYR A 287 17.84 22.37 8.72
N ASP A 288 17.56 23.47 8.01
CA ASP A 288 16.63 24.51 8.47
C ASP A 288 15.22 23.94 8.69
N ALA A 289 14.73 23.14 7.74
CA ALA A 289 13.45 22.45 7.84
C ALA A 289 13.39 21.53 9.07
N TYR A 290 14.45 20.74 9.31
CA TYR A 290 14.56 19.89 10.49
C TYR A 290 14.52 20.69 11.79
N LEU A 291 15.32 21.77 11.91
CA LEU A 291 15.37 22.57 13.13
C LEU A 291 14.00 23.17 13.46
N LYS A 292 13.28 23.68 12.44
CA LYS A 292 11.92 24.17 12.61
C LYS A 292 10.98 23.08 13.13
N ALA A 293 10.95 21.92 12.47
CA ALA A 293 10.09 20.81 12.87
C ALA A 293 10.42 20.29 14.29
N TYR A 294 11.70 20.18 14.64
CA TYR A 294 12.15 19.78 15.97
C TYR A 294 11.75 20.79 17.04
N ASN A 295 11.96 22.08 16.80
CA ASN A 295 11.68 23.15 17.76
C ASN A 295 10.19 23.40 17.99
N SER A 296 9.30 22.82 17.17
CA SER A 296 7.85 22.84 17.41
C SER A 296 7.48 22.13 18.72
N ASP A 297 7.95 20.89 18.91
CA ASP A 297 7.75 20.13 20.16
C ASP A 297 8.86 19.07 20.36
N PRO A 298 10.02 19.48 20.92
CA PRO A 298 11.14 18.58 21.19
C PRO A 298 10.80 17.43 22.15
N LYS A 299 9.77 17.60 23.00
CA LYS A 299 9.37 16.58 23.97
C LYS A 299 8.54 15.49 23.30
N SER A 300 7.57 15.88 22.49
CA SER A 300 6.69 14.91 21.82
C SER A 300 7.44 14.12 20.75
N ILE A 301 8.34 14.73 19.98
CA ILE A 301 9.09 14.02 18.92
C ILE A 301 10.02 12.92 19.46
N PHE A 302 10.33 12.92 20.77
CA PHE A 302 11.10 11.84 21.39
C PHE A 302 10.37 10.49 21.25
N GLY A 303 11.01 9.53 20.56
CA GLY A 303 10.43 8.25 20.19
C GLY A 303 9.40 8.34 19.05
N GLY A 304 9.39 9.43 18.31
CA GLY A 304 8.55 9.63 17.14
C GLY A 304 9.22 9.20 15.84
N ILE A 305 8.64 9.67 14.75
CA ILE A 305 9.03 9.40 13.36
C ILE A 305 9.37 10.72 12.69
N ILE A 306 10.44 10.73 11.91
CA ILE A 306 10.87 11.86 11.09
C ILE A 306 10.73 11.46 9.62
N ALA A 307 9.96 12.23 8.86
CA ALA A 307 9.87 12.12 7.41
C ALA A 307 10.42 13.38 6.74
N ALA A 308 11.30 13.23 5.76
CA ALA A 308 11.98 14.32 5.08
C ALA A 308 11.86 14.16 3.56
N ASN A 309 11.48 15.22 2.85
CA ASN A 309 11.33 15.17 1.37
C ASN A 309 12.63 15.44 0.61
N ARG A 310 13.76 15.53 1.32
CA ARG A 310 15.10 15.65 0.77
C ARG A 310 16.02 14.66 1.46
N LYS A 311 17.15 14.38 0.80
CA LYS A 311 18.21 13.53 1.34
C LYS A 311 18.67 14.04 2.71
N ILE A 312 18.88 13.13 3.66
CA ILE A 312 19.41 13.47 4.99
C ILE A 312 20.91 13.65 4.89
N ASP A 313 21.39 14.84 5.24
CA ASP A 313 22.81 15.17 5.34
C ASP A 313 23.36 14.95 6.76
N TYR A 314 24.68 15.12 6.92
CA TYR A 314 25.34 14.94 8.21
C TYR A 314 24.81 15.88 9.30
N ARG A 315 24.42 17.12 8.95
CA ARG A 315 23.96 18.13 9.92
C ARG A 315 22.66 17.69 10.57
N VAL A 316 21.71 17.22 9.76
CA VAL A 316 20.45 16.66 10.25
C VAL A 316 20.69 15.37 11.04
N ALA A 317 21.59 14.51 10.56
CA ALA A 317 21.92 13.27 11.25
C ALA A 317 22.51 13.50 12.66
N GLU A 318 23.38 14.50 12.83
CA GLU A 318 23.95 14.86 14.13
C GLU A 318 22.86 15.27 15.13
N GLU A 319 21.90 16.10 14.71
CA GLU A 319 20.80 16.50 15.59
C GLU A 319 19.88 15.33 15.95
N ILE A 320 19.49 14.51 14.98
CA ILE A 320 18.68 13.31 15.22
C ILE A 320 19.38 12.37 16.22
N ASN A 321 20.69 12.22 16.13
CA ASN A 321 21.46 11.32 16.99
C ASN A 321 21.50 11.76 18.47
N LYS A 322 21.23 13.05 18.76
CA LYS A 322 21.14 13.59 20.13
C LYS A 322 19.90 13.10 20.88
N ILE A 323 18.86 12.70 20.16
CA ILE A 323 17.57 12.27 20.74
C ILE A 323 17.27 10.81 20.43
N PHE A 324 16.18 10.30 21.00
CA PHE A 324 15.64 8.99 20.63
C PHE A 324 14.60 9.18 19.54
N ILE A 325 14.79 8.52 18.39
CA ILE A 325 13.86 8.48 17.26
C ILE A 325 13.66 7.02 16.86
N GLU A 326 12.43 6.65 16.55
CA GLU A 326 12.14 5.29 16.09
C GLU A 326 12.46 5.09 14.61
N ILE A 327 12.07 6.06 13.77
CA ILE A 327 12.17 5.97 12.31
C ILE A 327 12.62 7.30 11.71
N VAL A 328 13.52 7.22 10.74
CA VAL A 328 13.81 8.30 9.79
C VAL A 328 13.53 7.76 8.38
N VAL A 329 12.64 8.42 7.65
CA VAL A 329 12.33 8.10 6.24
C VAL A 329 12.66 9.29 5.34
N ALA A 330 13.38 9.03 4.26
CA ALA A 330 13.88 10.04 3.34
C ALA A 330 14.10 9.45 1.93
N PRO A 331 14.21 10.28 0.87
CA PRO A 331 14.51 9.78 -0.47
C PRO A 331 15.90 9.15 -0.57
N ASP A 332 16.85 9.63 0.22
CA ASP A 332 18.18 9.05 0.36
C ASP A 332 18.87 9.53 1.64
N PHE A 333 20.06 9.02 1.91
CA PHE A 333 20.93 9.46 3.01
C PHE A 333 22.37 9.63 2.49
N ASP A 334 23.08 10.64 2.97
CA ASP A 334 24.53 10.71 2.76
C ASP A 334 25.25 9.59 3.56
N ASP A 335 26.42 9.16 3.08
CA ASP A 335 27.19 8.09 3.71
C ASP A 335 27.62 8.43 5.16
N ASP A 336 27.98 9.69 5.40
CA ASP A 336 28.33 10.21 6.72
C ASP A 336 27.10 10.31 7.64
N ALA A 337 25.95 10.72 7.11
CA ALA A 337 24.67 10.70 7.79
C ALA A 337 24.28 9.28 8.22
N LEU A 338 24.40 8.29 7.32
CA LEU A 338 24.17 6.87 7.65
C LEU A 338 25.13 6.39 8.74
N LYS A 339 26.41 6.75 8.65
CA LYS A 339 27.41 6.37 9.67
C LYS A 339 27.07 6.91 11.05
N ILE A 340 26.56 8.15 11.13
CA ILE A 340 26.13 8.78 12.39
C ILE A 340 24.87 8.06 12.93
N LEU A 341 23.83 7.93 12.11
CA LEU A 341 22.55 7.38 12.54
C LEU A 341 22.65 5.90 12.92
N LYS A 342 23.49 5.11 12.22
CA LYS A 342 23.72 3.69 12.52
C LYS A 342 24.38 3.44 13.87
N GLN A 343 24.91 4.46 14.55
CA GLN A 343 25.36 4.36 15.95
C GLN A 343 24.21 3.95 16.89
N LYS A 344 22.97 4.33 16.57
CA LYS A 344 21.78 3.87 17.29
C LYS A 344 21.35 2.51 16.74
N LYS A 345 21.52 1.43 17.50
CA LYS A 345 21.18 0.07 17.06
C LYS A 345 19.72 -0.12 16.59
N ASN A 346 18.79 0.63 17.17
CA ASN A 346 17.36 0.36 17.01
C ASN A 346 16.62 1.31 16.06
N ILE A 347 17.25 2.41 15.62
CA ILE A 347 16.61 3.37 14.71
C ILE A 347 16.40 2.71 13.34
N ARG A 348 15.20 2.84 12.77
CA ARG A 348 14.95 2.38 11.39
C ARG A 348 15.26 3.51 10.44
N LEU A 349 16.11 3.21 9.47
CA LEU A 349 16.46 4.13 8.40
C LEU A 349 15.83 3.59 7.13
N ILE A 350 14.90 4.33 6.55
CA ILE A 350 14.11 3.89 5.40
C ILE A 350 14.40 4.81 4.23
N LYS A 351 14.99 4.24 3.18
CA LYS A 351 15.21 4.92 1.90
C LYS A 351 13.98 4.71 1.02
N LEU A 352 13.37 5.79 0.57
CA LEU A 352 12.19 5.77 -0.29
C LEU A 352 12.38 6.76 -1.45
N PRO A 353 13.04 6.38 -2.55
CA PRO A 353 13.39 7.33 -3.62
C PRO A 353 12.18 8.07 -4.21
N SER A 354 11.02 7.40 -4.28
CA SER A 354 9.76 7.96 -4.75
C SER A 354 8.94 8.66 -3.66
N ILE A 355 9.54 9.14 -2.56
CA ILE A 355 8.81 9.64 -1.37
C ILE A 355 7.75 10.71 -1.68
N MET A 356 7.98 11.50 -2.72
CA MET A 356 7.07 12.58 -3.17
C MET A 356 5.99 12.11 -4.14
N GLU A 357 6.02 10.85 -4.57
CA GLU A 357 5.01 10.29 -5.45
C GLU A 357 3.68 10.17 -4.70
N LYS A 358 2.68 10.91 -5.19
CA LYS A 358 1.31 10.86 -4.68
C LYS A 358 0.64 9.60 -5.20
N GLN A 359 -0.30 9.06 -4.42
CA GLN A 359 -1.13 7.96 -4.88
C GLN A 359 -1.84 8.33 -6.20
N PRO A 360 -2.11 7.37 -7.11
CA PRO A 360 -2.76 7.65 -8.38
C PRO A 360 -4.20 8.15 -8.22
N GLY A 361 -4.73 8.80 -9.26
CA GLY A 361 -6.17 9.11 -9.34
C GLY A 361 -7.01 7.83 -9.24
N GLY A 362 -8.15 7.90 -8.55
CA GLY A 362 -9.00 6.72 -8.28
C GLY A 362 -8.59 5.89 -7.06
N ALA A 363 -7.51 6.25 -6.34
CA ALA A 363 -7.23 5.68 -5.03
C ALA A 363 -8.31 6.06 -4.00
N TYR A 364 -8.70 5.11 -3.16
CA TYR A 364 -9.73 5.29 -2.13
C TYR A 364 -9.13 5.25 -0.72
N ASN A 365 -9.72 6.02 0.19
CA ASN A 365 -9.60 5.78 1.62
C ASN A 365 -10.64 4.74 2.06
N LEU A 366 -10.20 3.76 2.83
CA LEU A 366 -11.01 2.63 3.28
C LEU A 366 -11.13 2.65 4.80
N LYS A 367 -12.36 2.66 5.31
CA LYS A 367 -12.62 2.60 6.75
C LYS A 367 -13.45 1.37 7.09
N LYS A 368 -12.83 0.41 7.77
CA LYS A 368 -13.53 -0.79 8.24
C LYS A 368 -14.56 -0.39 9.30
N VAL A 369 -15.78 -0.90 9.16
CA VAL A 369 -16.83 -0.82 10.18
C VAL A 369 -17.28 -2.24 10.55
N ALA A 370 -17.96 -2.38 11.69
CA ALA A 370 -18.54 -3.66 12.08
C ALA A 370 -19.49 -4.15 10.97
N GLY A 371 -19.22 -5.33 10.43
CA GLY A 371 -20.03 -5.92 9.35
C GLY A 371 -19.85 -5.32 7.95
N GLY A 372 -19.07 -4.25 7.76
CA GLY A 372 -19.03 -3.53 6.47
C GLY A 372 -17.72 -2.81 6.18
N LEU A 373 -17.71 -1.99 5.13
CA LEU A 373 -16.58 -1.16 4.69
C LEU A 373 -17.13 0.17 4.14
N LEU A 374 -16.60 1.29 4.62
CA LEU A 374 -16.82 2.60 4.00
C LEU A 374 -15.66 2.89 3.05
N ILE A 375 -15.98 3.40 1.87
CA ILE A 375 -15.02 3.80 0.85
C ILE A 375 -15.30 5.24 0.44
N GLN A 376 -14.25 6.04 0.25
CA GLN A 376 -14.36 7.42 -0.19
C GLN A 376 -13.08 7.82 -0.95
N GLU A 377 -13.15 8.87 -1.75
CA GLU A 377 -11.97 9.44 -2.41
C GLU A 377 -10.94 9.96 -1.37
N LEU A 378 -9.69 10.08 -1.81
CA LEU A 378 -8.67 10.77 -1.02
C LEU A 378 -8.94 12.28 -1.01
N ASP A 379 -8.78 12.89 0.16
CA ASP A 379 -8.86 14.35 0.33
C ASP A 379 -7.63 15.04 -0.32
N ARG A 380 -7.79 15.49 -1.56
CA ARG A 380 -6.70 16.06 -2.38
C ARG A 380 -6.77 17.57 -2.56
N PRO A 381 -7.92 18.17 -2.93
CA PRO A 381 -8.01 19.62 -3.10
C PRO A 381 -7.55 20.35 -1.85
N LEU A 382 -7.09 21.59 -2.02
CA LEU A 382 -6.63 22.41 -0.90
C LEU A 382 -7.52 23.64 -0.73
N MET A 383 -7.76 24.39 -1.80
CA MET A 383 -8.73 25.47 -1.88
C MET A 383 -8.90 25.87 -3.35
N ASP A 384 -10.01 26.54 -3.68
CA ASP A 384 -10.22 27.13 -5.00
C ASP A 384 -9.59 28.54 -5.08
N GLU A 385 -9.95 29.43 -4.14
CA GLU A 385 -9.47 30.82 -4.10
C GLU A 385 -9.15 31.26 -2.66
N PHE A 386 -8.25 32.24 -2.52
CA PHE A 386 -7.94 32.92 -1.26
C PHE A 386 -8.91 34.09 -1.05
N GLU A 387 -10.07 33.83 -0.44
CA GLU A 387 -11.07 34.88 -0.18
C GLU A 387 -10.80 35.59 1.15
N THR A 388 -10.47 36.88 1.13
CA THR A 388 -10.36 37.67 2.37
C THR A 388 -11.71 38.23 2.77
N VAL A 389 -12.19 37.87 3.97
CA VAL A 389 -13.54 38.24 4.47
C VAL A 389 -13.54 39.34 5.53
N THR A 390 -12.35 39.79 5.94
CA THR A 390 -12.13 40.87 6.92
C THR A 390 -11.64 42.15 6.26
N GLU A 391 -11.70 43.27 7.00
CA GLU A 391 -11.16 44.56 6.56
C GLU A 391 -9.64 44.54 6.37
N ARG A 392 -8.92 43.83 7.26
CA ARG A 392 -7.47 43.65 7.13
C ARG A 392 -7.17 42.58 6.09
N ILE A 393 -6.32 42.93 5.12
CA ILE A 393 -5.78 42.01 4.11
C ILE A 393 -4.49 41.37 4.66
N PRO A 394 -4.31 40.04 4.55
CA PRO A 394 -3.07 39.40 4.98
C PRO A 394 -1.90 39.78 4.08
N THR A 395 -0.74 39.96 4.68
CA THR A 395 0.54 40.13 3.96
C THR A 395 0.92 38.86 3.20
N ASP A 396 1.81 38.95 2.21
CA ASP A 396 2.25 37.77 1.45
C ASP A 396 2.92 36.71 2.34
N LYS A 397 3.67 37.16 3.35
CA LYS A 397 4.25 36.27 4.36
C LYS A 397 3.18 35.54 5.18
N GLU A 398 2.13 36.24 5.61
CA GLU A 398 1.00 35.61 6.30
C GLU A 398 0.28 34.63 5.39
N LYS A 399 0.10 34.93 4.10
CA LYS A 399 -0.50 33.99 3.13
C LYS A 399 0.33 32.71 2.98
N GLU A 400 1.66 32.84 2.90
CA GLU A 400 2.56 31.68 2.87
C GLU A 400 2.44 30.82 4.13
N ASP A 401 2.44 31.45 5.31
CA ASP A 401 2.30 30.73 6.58
C ASP A 401 0.90 30.13 6.74
N LEU A 402 -0.16 30.80 6.25
CA LEU A 402 -1.53 30.29 6.27
C LEU A 402 -1.65 29.06 5.38
N LEU A 403 -1.08 29.10 4.18
CA LEU A 403 -1.05 27.96 3.27
C LEU A 403 -0.29 26.77 3.86
N PHE A 404 0.84 27.04 4.52
CA PHE A 404 1.59 26.03 5.26
C PHE A 404 0.73 25.43 6.39
N ALA A 405 0.14 26.25 7.26
CA ALA A 405 -0.70 25.80 8.36
C ALA A 405 -1.94 25.02 7.87
N TRP A 406 -2.53 25.45 6.74
CA TRP A 406 -3.68 24.81 6.12
C TRP A 406 -3.38 23.39 5.62
N LYS A 407 -2.23 23.20 4.98
CA LYS A 407 -1.74 21.87 4.60
C LYS A 407 -1.52 20.98 5.82
N VAL A 408 -0.98 21.51 6.93
CA VAL A 408 -0.85 20.74 8.18
C VAL A 408 -2.22 20.38 8.77
N VAL A 409 -3.14 21.35 8.87
CA VAL A 409 -4.43 21.14 9.56
C VAL A 409 -5.31 20.10 8.84
N LYS A 410 -5.19 19.99 7.52
CA LYS A 410 -5.83 18.96 6.70
C LYS A 410 -5.48 17.53 7.13
N HIS A 411 -4.30 17.32 7.72
CA HIS A 411 -3.79 15.99 8.07
C HIS A 411 -3.87 15.63 9.55
N ILE A 412 -4.27 16.55 10.42
CA ILE A 412 -4.45 16.28 11.86
C ILE A 412 -5.89 15.83 12.16
N LYS A 413 -6.09 15.15 13.29
CA LYS A 413 -7.42 14.69 13.70
C LYS A 413 -8.33 15.85 14.09
N SER A 414 -9.62 15.78 13.73
CA SER A 414 -10.62 16.81 13.97
C SER A 414 -11.21 16.79 15.39
N ASN A 415 -11.61 17.92 15.99
CA ASN A 415 -11.40 19.28 15.50
C ASN A 415 -9.92 19.66 15.58
N GLY A 416 -9.36 20.13 14.46
CA GLY A 416 -7.95 20.44 14.31
C GLY A 416 -7.68 21.93 14.26
N ILE A 417 -6.69 22.38 15.04
CA ILE A 417 -6.12 23.73 14.96
C ILE A 417 -4.60 23.62 14.78
N VAL A 418 -4.04 24.47 13.91
CA VAL A 418 -2.60 24.65 13.77
C VAL A 418 -2.29 26.13 13.88
N ILE A 419 -1.35 26.48 14.75
CA ILE A 419 -0.70 27.80 14.77
C ILE A 419 0.67 27.65 14.12
N ALA A 420 0.99 28.52 13.16
CA ALA A 420 2.27 28.47 12.46
C ALA A 420 2.87 29.87 12.28
N LYS A 421 4.19 29.92 12.10
CA LYS A 421 4.95 31.13 11.81
C LYS A 421 6.24 30.76 11.10
N ASP A 422 6.64 31.50 10.07
CA ASP A 422 7.88 31.27 9.33
C ASP A 422 8.01 29.82 8.77
N LYS A 423 6.88 29.25 8.32
CA LYS A 423 6.71 27.85 7.89
C LYS A 423 7.16 26.83 8.94
N GLN A 424 6.96 27.15 10.21
CA GLN A 424 7.13 26.26 11.36
C GLN A 424 5.80 26.15 12.10
N THR A 425 5.38 24.94 12.46
CA THR A 425 4.27 24.78 13.41
C THR A 425 4.71 25.23 14.79
N ILE A 426 3.95 26.13 15.40
CA ILE A 426 4.19 26.67 16.75
C ILE A 426 3.33 25.93 17.77
N GLY A 427 2.12 25.54 17.39
CA GLY A 427 1.23 24.71 18.20
C GLY A 427 0.32 23.89 17.31
N VAL A 428 0.04 22.65 17.72
CA VAL A 428 -0.84 21.72 17.00
C VAL A 428 -1.83 21.15 18.00
N GLY A 429 -3.13 21.36 17.75
CA GLY A 429 -4.23 20.95 18.63
C GLY A 429 -5.11 19.92 17.93
N PRO A 430 -4.75 18.62 17.95
CA PRO A 430 -5.53 17.58 17.30
C PRO A 430 -6.67 17.05 18.18
N GLY A 431 -7.73 16.57 17.53
CA GLY A 431 -8.67 15.58 18.07
C GLY A 431 -9.64 16.07 19.14
N GLN A 432 -9.92 17.37 19.22
CA GLN A 432 -10.79 17.91 20.27
C GLN A 432 -12.26 17.84 19.89
N VAL A 433 -13.12 17.50 20.86
CA VAL A 433 -14.59 17.51 20.68
C VAL A 433 -15.16 18.94 20.59
N ASN A 434 -14.47 19.92 21.20
CA ASN A 434 -14.80 21.34 21.11
C ASN A 434 -13.61 22.10 20.53
N ARG A 435 -13.89 23.02 19.59
CA ARG A 435 -12.84 23.73 18.85
C ARG A 435 -12.03 24.68 19.70
N ILE A 436 -12.66 25.38 20.63
CA ILE A 436 -11.96 26.31 21.51
C ILE A 436 -10.85 25.58 22.29
N TRP A 437 -11.09 24.33 22.70
CA TRP A 437 -10.07 23.51 23.37
C TRP A 437 -8.88 23.18 22.46
N ALA A 438 -9.08 23.05 21.15
CA ALA A 438 -7.99 22.87 20.21
C ALA A 438 -7.13 24.15 20.10
N VAL A 439 -7.77 25.33 20.09
CA VAL A 439 -7.08 26.63 20.11
C VAL A 439 -6.30 26.80 21.42
N GLU A 440 -6.96 26.63 22.57
CA GLU A 440 -6.35 26.71 23.90
C GLU A 440 -5.16 25.75 24.04
N ASN A 441 -5.27 24.53 23.52
CA ASN A 441 -4.17 23.56 23.52
C ASN A 441 -2.99 24.03 22.66
N CYS A 442 -3.22 24.58 21.46
CA CYS A 442 -2.14 25.12 20.63
C CYS A 442 -1.38 26.22 21.36
N VAL A 443 -2.11 27.18 21.94
CA VAL A 443 -1.52 28.33 22.65
C VAL A 443 -0.75 27.86 23.89
N LYS A 444 -1.34 26.95 24.68
CA LYS A 444 -0.73 26.43 25.90
C LYS A 444 0.54 25.61 25.64
N GLN A 445 0.60 24.92 24.51
CA GLN A 445 1.72 24.03 24.16
C GLN A 445 2.82 24.74 23.36
N ALA A 446 2.58 25.97 22.90
CA ALA A 446 3.56 26.73 22.14
C ALA A 446 4.86 26.93 22.94
N LEU A 447 5.97 26.49 22.35
CA LEU A 447 7.33 26.68 22.89
C LEU A 447 8.06 27.86 22.26
N VAL A 448 7.49 28.41 21.19
CA VAL A 448 7.97 29.57 20.46
C VAL A 448 6.92 30.67 20.58
N ASP A 449 7.36 31.93 20.54
CA ASP A 449 6.47 33.09 20.63
C ASP A 449 5.40 33.07 19.52
N THR A 450 4.13 33.01 19.95
CA THR A 450 2.94 33.01 19.08
C THR A 450 2.65 34.41 18.53
N LYS A 451 3.27 35.48 19.03
CA LYS A 451 3.02 36.82 18.52
C LYS A 451 3.40 36.96 17.05
N GLY A 452 2.45 37.41 16.23
CA GLY A 452 2.62 37.52 14.78
C GLY A 452 2.54 36.20 14.03
N SER A 453 2.02 35.13 14.66
CA SER A 453 1.74 33.86 14.00
C SER A 453 0.42 33.91 13.24
N VAL A 454 0.15 32.87 12.46
CA VAL A 454 -1.12 32.62 11.81
C VAL A 454 -1.79 31.38 12.37
N MET A 455 -3.09 31.21 12.15
CA MET A 455 -3.85 30.03 12.60
C MET A 455 -4.68 29.42 11.46
N ALA A 456 -4.69 28.09 11.36
CA ALA A 456 -5.55 27.33 10.46
C ALA A 456 -6.53 26.46 11.26
N SER A 457 -7.80 26.39 10.81
CA SER A 457 -8.81 25.49 11.37
C SER A 457 -9.42 24.60 10.30
N ASP A 458 -9.40 23.28 10.51
CA ASP A 458 -9.91 22.28 9.55
C ASP A 458 -11.40 22.45 9.15
N ALA A 459 -12.16 23.21 9.95
CA ALA A 459 -13.57 23.50 9.76
C ALA A 459 -13.90 24.97 10.13
N PHE A 460 -15.18 25.36 10.07
CA PHE A 460 -15.62 26.72 10.46
C PHE A 460 -15.70 26.93 11.99
N PHE A 461 -15.56 28.16 12.49
CA PHE A 461 -15.77 28.46 13.92
C PHE A 461 -17.27 28.61 14.25
N PRO A 462 -17.82 27.81 15.19
CA PRO A 462 -19.22 27.94 15.59
C PRO A 462 -19.50 29.20 16.42
N PHE A 463 -18.49 29.69 17.14
CA PHE A 463 -18.55 30.83 18.05
C PHE A 463 -17.30 31.71 17.89
N PRO A 464 -17.37 33.01 18.25
CA PRO A 464 -16.23 33.93 18.12
C PRO A 464 -15.12 33.69 19.17
N ASP A 465 -15.35 32.82 20.16
CA ASP A 465 -14.40 32.49 21.23
C ASP A 465 -13.03 32.04 20.69
N SER A 466 -13.02 31.30 19.58
CA SER A 466 -11.80 30.82 18.94
C SER A 466 -10.97 31.96 18.34
N VAL A 467 -11.65 32.99 17.83
CA VAL A 467 -11.00 34.22 17.33
C VAL A 467 -10.47 35.06 18.50
N GLU A 468 -11.23 35.16 19.60
CA GLU A 468 -10.81 35.85 20.82
C GLU A 468 -9.56 35.22 21.42
N GLU A 469 -9.50 33.90 21.50
CA GLU A 469 -8.35 33.20 22.06
C GLU A 469 -7.12 33.30 21.15
N ALA A 470 -7.32 33.22 19.83
CA ALA A 470 -6.25 33.49 18.86
C ALA A 470 -5.70 34.92 18.99
N ALA A 471 -6.57 35.92 19.18
CA ALA A 471 -6.16 37.30 19.38
C ALA A 471 -5.32 37.48 20.65
N LYS A 472 -5.70 36.85 21.76
CA LYS A 472 -4.91 36.87 23.02
C LYS A 472 -3.52 36.26 22.83
N ALA A 473 -3.40 35.24 21.99
CA ALA A 473 -2.13 34.62 21.63
C ALA A 473 -1.30 35.45 20.63
N GLY A 474 -1.84 36.56 20.11
CA GLY A 474 -1.15 37.42 19.15
C GLY A 474 -1.15 36.90 17.72
N VAL A 475 -2.09 36.03 17.36
CA VAL A 475 -2.33 35.60 15.98
C VAL A 475 -2.78 36.80 15.14
N THR A 476 -2.21 36.99 13.96
CA THR A 476 -2.51 38.14 13.08
C THR A 476 -3.34 37.77 11.85
N ALA A 477 -3.36 36.48 11.47
CA ALA A 477 -4.18 36.00 10.38
C ALA A 477 -4.75 34.60 10.63
N ILE A 478 -5.95 34.32 10.12
CA ILE A 478 -6.66 33.05 10.29
C ILE A 478 -7.15 32.53 8.93
N ILE A 479 -7.06 31.22 8.69
CA ILE A 479 -7.66 30.52 7.55
C ILE A 479 -8.62 29.44 8.03
N GLN A 480 -9.82 29.42 7.46
CA GLN A 480 -10.87 28.44 7.75
C GLN A 480 -11.76 28.23 6.51
N PRO A 481 -12.67 27.24 6.47
CA PRO A 481 -13.58 27.07 5.34
C PRO A 481 -14.66 28.15 5.22
N GLY A 482 -15.19 28.64 6.36
CA GLY A 482 -16.42 29.45 6.37
C GLY A 482 -17.67 28.63 6.05
N CYS A 483 -18.66 29.29 5.43
CA CYS A 483 -19.98 28.76 5.05
C CYS A 483 -20.85 28.33 6.24
N PHE A 484 -20.71 28.98 7.38
CA PHE A 484 -21.54 28.80 8.57
C PHE A 484 -22.52 29.96 8.76
N ILE A 485 -23.72 29.65 9.27
CA ILE A 485 -24.77 30.66 9.48
C ILE A 485 -24.35 31.81 10.41
N ASN A 486 -23.37 31.56 11.29
CA ASN A 486 -22.88 32.54 12.27
C ASN A 486 -21.47 33.08 11.94
N ASP A 487 -20.99 32.94 10.70
CA ASP A 487 -19.65 33.42 10.31
C ASP A 487 -19.46 34.92 10.61
N ALA A 488 -20.53 35.72 10.50
CA ALA A 488 -20.51 37.15 10.77
C ALA A 488 -19.95 37.49 12.17
N ALA A 489 -20.25 36.70 13.20
CA ALA A 489 -19.76 36.95 14.55
C ALA A 489 -18.23 36.76 14.65
N SER A 490 -17.69 35.75 13.97
CA SER A 490 -16.25 35.49 13.93
C SER A 490 -15.51 36.55 13.09
N ILE A 491 -16.10 36.98 11.97
CA ILE A 491 -15.56 38.05 11.11
C ILE A 491 -15.54 39.39 11.86
N GLU A 492 -16.65 39.75 12.51
CA GLU A 492 -16.72 40.98 13.30
C GLU A 492 -15.66 40.98 14.41
N LYS A 493 -15.52 39.85 15.12
CA LYS A 493 -14.50 39.71 16.16
C LYS A 493 -13.08 39.79 15.60
N ALA A 494 -12.82 39.23 14.43
CA ALA A 494 -11.52 39.34 13.78
C ALA A 494 -11.21 40.79 13.38
N ASN A 495 -12.17 41.52 12.82
CA ASN A 495 -12.05 42.95 12.52
C ASN A 495 -11.76 43.77 13.78
N GLN A 496 -12.46 43.51 14.90
CA GLN A 496 -12.23 44.19 16.18
C GLN A 496 -10.78 44.04 16.69
N TYR A 497 -10.14 42.90 16.44
CA TYR A 497 -8.75 42.65 16.83
C TYR A 497 -7.72 42.95 15.73
N GLY A 498 -8.15 43.40 14.55
CA GLY A 498 -7.27 43.62 13.41
C GLY A 498 -6.64 42.33 12.88
N ILE A 499 -7.37 41.22 12.93
CA ILE A 499 -6.95 39.91 12.41
C ILE A 499 -7.46 39.77 10.98
N ALA A 500 -6.58 39.38 10.06
CA ALA A 500 -6.99 39.02 8.71
C ALA A 500 -7.64 37.62 8.71
N MET A 501 -8.73 37.41 8.00
CA MET A 501 -9.40 36.11 7.89
C MET A 501 -9.62 35.72 6.44
N ILE A 502 -9.25 34.48 6.13
CA ILE A 502 -9.42 33.84 4.82
C ILE A 502 -10.46 32.73 4.91
N PHE A 503 -11.40 32.72 3.96
CA PHE A 503 -12.31 31.60 3.70
C PHE A 503 -11.83 30.78 2.51
N THR A 504 -11.84 29.45 2.65
CA THR A 504 -11.43 28.52 1.58
C THR A 504 -12.62 27.82 0.90
N GLY A 505 -13.79 27.82 1.53
CA GLY A 505 -14.96 27.04 1.09
C GLY A 505 -14.80 25.51 1.24
N MET A 506 -13.65 25.01 1.69
CA MET A 506 -13.31 23.58 1.74
C MET A 506 -12.98 23.13 3.16
N ARG A 507 -13.72 22.12 3.65
CA ARG A 507 -13.51 21.52 4.98
C ARG A 507 -12.70 20.24 4.87
N HIS A 508 -11.70 20.06 5.74
CA HIS A 508 -10.82 18.88 5.78
C HIS A 508 -10.95 18.09 7.09
N PHE A 509 -12.13 17.50 7.33
CA PHE A 509 -12.31 16.65 8.52
C PHE A 509 -11.58 15.31 8.41
N LYS A 510 -10.93 14.91 9.51
CA LYS A 510 -10.20 13.66 9.62
C LYS A 510 -10.42 13.01 10.98
N HIS A 511 -10.91 11.77 10.97
CA HIS A 511 -11.22 10.99 12.17
C HIS A 511 -10.30 9.79 12.30
#